data_AF-A0A938MFU8-F1
#
_entry.id   AF-A0A938MFU8-F1
#
_cell.length_a   1.000
_cell.length_b   1.000
_cell.length_c   1.000
_cell.angle_alpha   90.00
_cell.angle_beta   90.00
_cell.angle_gamma   90.00
#
_symmetry.space_group_name_H-M   'P 1'
#
loop_
_entity.id
_entity.type
_entity.pdbx_description
1 polymer ?
#
loop_
_entity_poly.entity_id
_entity_poly.type
_entity_poly.pdbx_seq_one_letter_code
_entity_poly.pdbx_strand_id
1 'polypeptide(L)'
;MEARITNLGDQELSVNLRVDNAGDWRANPWNTESVRLKPRETGDVKVVFGYQYGLKPGYKLDPSKVAQALFFTLKVTQPVSFRIESVTAAGPAGEKPPVRLQDVRIKPTDGYVLGGGVQIDAAKQVEAKDGAVAEVVTLGDRPALRLTYPANKDSHLVFFRPSVGRWDFTQATEVRVKVKNVGATPIMPSVQLTSDTHNGTETALADAALKLGAAQELVVRFEPGTAWRGPSTEVTKTNTGGEKGTGTHFASDKADAVRIIARHDGQAALLVESIRALATPAQTTEWLGQRPPVDGEWTMTFNDEFDGNTIKRERWNIYTENYDAQLPADFVIGYVRIWQRKDLASALDGSIPPPRADRPR
;
A
#
# COMPACT_ATOMS: atom_id res chain seq x y z
N MET A 1 -14.36 25.67 -10.90
CA MET A 1 -15.44 26.55 -10.38
C MET A 1 -15.30 26.63 -8.88
N GLU A 2 -15.53 27.78 -8.27
CA GLU A 2 -15.44 28.00 -6.83
C GLU A 2 -16.67 28.75 -6.33
N ALA A 3 -17.11 28.45 -5.11
CA ALA A 3 -18.19 29.17 -4.44
C ALA A 3 -17.85 29.46 -2.99
N ARG A 4 -18.14 30.67 -2.54
CA ARG A 4 -18.00 31.09 -1.14
C ARG A 4 -19.32 30.94 -0.41
N ILE A 5 -19.33 30.25 0.73
CA ILE A 5 -20.54 29.85 1.43
C ILE A 5 -20.41 30.16 2.92
N THR A 6 -21.46 30.74 3.49
CA THR A 6 -21.55 31.02 4.94
C THR A 6 -22.63 30.17 5.57
N ASN A 7 -22.28 29.41 6.60
CA ASN A 7 -23.25 28.70 7.44
C ASN A 7 -23.96 29.69 8.36
N LEU A 8 -25.29 29.82 8.23
CA LEU A 8 -26.09 30.74 9.04
C LEU A 8 -26.68 30.07 10.29
N GLY A 9 -26.53 28.75 10.41
CA GLY A 9 -27.04 27.97 11.52
C GLY A 9 -26.11 27.89 12.71
N ASP A 10 -26.59 27.22 13.75
CA ASP A 10 -25.89 27.00 15.01
C ASP A 10 -25.31 25.57 15.11
N GLN A 11 -25.34 24.80 14.02
CA GLN A 11 -24.75 23.46 13.90
C GLN A 11 -23.74 23.41 12.76
N GLU A 12 -22.81 22.45 12.82
CA GLU A 12 -21.92 22.15 11.70
C GLU A 12 -22.73 21.73 10.48
N LEU A 13 -22.36 22.25 9.31
CA LEU A 13 -23.04 22.01 8.05
C LEU A 13 -22.05 21.57 6.99
N SER A 14 -22.39 20.53 6.23
CA SER A 14 -21.67 20.18 5.00
C SER A 14 -22.49 20.62 3.80
N VAL A 15 -21.92 21.52 2.99
CA VAL A 15 -22.53 22.01 1.75
C VAL A 15 -21.73 21.48 0.57
N ASN A 16 -22.43 20.90 -0.40
CA ASN A 16 -21.87 20.33 -1.61
C ASN A 16 -22.14 21.29 -2.77
N LEU A 17 -21.15 21.49 -3.62
CA LEU A 17 -21.27 22.11 -4.94
C LEU A 17 -21.07 21.02 -5.99
N ARG A 18 -22.11 20.77 -6.78
CA ARG A 18 -22.06 19.89 -7.95
C ARG A 18 -22.19 20.69 -9.23
N VAL A 19 -21.37 20.39 -10.22
CA VAL A 19 -21.40 21.01 -11.54
C VAL A 19 -21.66 19.93 -12.57
N ASP A 20 -22.63 20.15 -13.46
CA ASP A 20 -23.09 19.14 -14.41
C ASP A 20 -22.90 19.61 -15.85
N ASN A 21 -22.59 18.67 -16.73
CA ASN A 21 -22.90 18.76 -18.15
C ASN A 21 -24.34 18.28 -18.40
N ALA A 22 -24.89 18.60 -19.57
CA ALA A 22 -26.18 18.06 -19.99
C ALA A 22 -26.15 16.51 -20.09
N GLY A 23 -27.22 15.85 -19.68
CA GLY A 23 -27.37 14.38 -19.77
C GLY A 23 -28.22 13.78 -18.65
N ASP A 24 -28.40 12.47 -18.66
CA ASP A 24 -29.01 11.74 -17.54
C ASP A 24 -28.07 11.79 -16.33
N TRP A 25 -28.53 12.34 -15.21
CA TRP A 25 -27.75 12.45 -13.98
C TRP A 25 -27.24 11.10 -13.47
N ARG A 26 -27.92 9.99 -13.80
CA ARG A 26 -27.52 8.62 -13.45
C ARG A 26 -26.26 8.14 -14.18
N ALA A 27 -25.95 8.75 -15.32
CA ALA A 27 -24.68 8.53 -16.02
C ALA A 27 -23.52 9.29 -15.36
N ASN A 28 -23.79 9.99 -14.25
CA ASN A 28 -22.85 10.83 -13.52
C ASN A 28 -22.11 11.86 -14.41
N PRO A 29 -22.79 12.64 -15.27
CA PRO A 29 -22.16 13.65 -16.12
C PRO A 29 -21.78 14.91 -15.34
N TRP A 30 -21.29 14.75 -14.12
CA TRP A 30 -21.09 15.83 -13.15
C TRP A 30 -19.86 15.60 -12.27
N ASN A 31 -19.40 16.66 -11.62
CA ASN A 31 -18.37 16.64 -10.59
C ASN A 31 -18.89 17.32 -9.32
N THR A 32 -18.56 16.79 -8.15
CA THR A 32 -19.03 17.31 -6.85
C THR A 32 -17.90 17.43 -5.86
N GLU A 33 -17.84 18.55 -5.14
CA GLU A 33 -17.01 18.71 -3.94
C GLU A 33 -17.83 19.30 -2.79
N SER A 34 -17.31 19.17 -1.57
CA SER A 34 -17.99 19.60 -0.35
C SER A 34 -17.09 20.45 0.53
N VAL A 35 -17.67 21.43 1.20
CA VAL A 35 -17.06 22.14 2.32
C VAL A 35 -17.82 21.82 3.61
N ARG A 36 -17.10 21.69 4.71
CA ARG A 36 -17.67 21.54 6.06
C ARG A 36 -17.44 22.84 6.81
N LEU A 37 -18.53 23.41 7.32
CA LEU A 37 -18.55 24.73 7.95
C LEU A 37 -19.11 24.59 9.36
N LYS A 38 -18.34 25.03 10.35
CA LYS A 38 -18.80 25.24 11.72
C LYS A 38 -19.93 26.28 11.75
N PRO A 39 -20.67 26.38 12.87
CA PRO A 39 -21.64 27.45 13.07
C PRO A 39 -21.04 28.82 12.74
N ARG A 40 -21.76 29.62 11.94
CA ARG A 40 -21.35 30.98 11.52
C ARG A 40 -20.06 31.06 10.69
N GLU A 41 -19.47 29.93 10.29
CA GLU A 41 -18.25 29.91 9.48
C GLU A 41 -18.55 30.21 8.01
N THR A 42 -17.65 30.96 7.39
CA THR A 42 -17.57 31.15 5.94
C THR A 42 -16.40 30.35 5.40
N GLY A 43 -16.62 29.60 4.32
CA GLY A 43 -15.59 28.87 3.63
C GLY A 43 -15.86 28.72 2.15
N ASP A 44 -14.83 28.29 1.43
CA ASP A 44 -14.87 28.14 -0.02
C ASP A 44 -14.98 26.66 -0.40
N VAL A 45 -15.85 26.34 -1.35
CA VAL A 45 -15.94 25.02 -1.99
C VAL A 45 -15.45 25.14 -3.43
N LYS A 46 -14.47 24.33 -3.79
CA LYS A 46 -13.85 24.34 -5.12
C LYS A 46 -14.07 23.02 -5.84
N VAL A 47 -14.66 23.07 -7.02
CA VAL A 47 -14.79 21.93 -7.95
C VAL A 47 -13.76 22.07 -9.06
N VAL A 48 -12.86 21.09 -9.15
CA VAL A 48 -11.93 20.92 -10.25
C VAL A 48 -12.52 19.92 -11.24
N PHE A 49 -12.72 20.33 -12.48
CA PHE A 49 -13.36 19.46 -13.48
C PHE A 49 -12.52 18.23 -13.80
N GLY A 50 -13.16 17.07 -13.91
CA GLY A 50 -12.50 15.77 -13.95
C GLY A 50 -12.35 15.09 -12.59
N TYR A 51 -12.73 15.76 -11.49
CA TYR A 51 -12.49 15.28 -10.12
C TYR A 51 -13.71 15.47 -9.22
N GLN A 52 -13.86 14.60 -8.22
CA GLN A 52 -14.95 14.68 -7.24
C GLN A 52 -14.63 13.92 -5.95
N TYR A 53 -15.40 14.19 -4.89
CA TYR A 53 -15.36 13.49 -3.60
C TYR A 53 -13.97 13.47 -2.94
N GLY A 54 -13.46 14.65 -2.65
CA GLY A 54 -12.11 14.82 -2.11
C GLY A 54 -11.06 14.75 -3.21
N LEU A 55 -11.39 15.34 -4.36
CA LEU A 55 -10.50 15.55 -5.50
C LEU A 55 -9.99 14.25 -6.14
N LYS A 56 -10.77 13.17 -6.07
CA LYS A 56 -10.46 11.90 -6.72
C LYS A 56 -10.86 11.96 -8.20
N PRO A 57 -10.18 11.23 -9.10
CA PRO A 57 -10.60 11.15 -10.50
C PRO A 57 -12.08 10.77 -10.62
N GLY A 58 -12.82 11.54 -11.41
CA GLY A 58 -14.26 11.39 -11.63
C GLY A 58 -14.62 11.53 -13.09
N TYR A 59 -15.87 11.91 -13.36
CA TYR A 59 -16.33 12.18 -14.72
C TYR A 59 -15.49 13.29 -15.36
N LYS A 60 -15.03 13.08 -16.60
CA LYS A 60 -14.28 14.07 -17.38
C LYS A 60 -15.24 15.15 -17.88
N LEU A 61 -15.66 16.03 -16.98
CA LEU A 61 -16.56 17.13 -17.28
C LEU A 61 -15.93 18.06 -18.31
N ASP A 62 -16.65 18.31 -19.39
CA ASP A 62 -16.28 19.26 -20.43
C ASP A 62 -16.61 20.69 -19.96
N PRO A 63 -15.63 21.54 -19.63
CA PRO A 63 -15.86 22.91 -19.14
C PRO A 63 -16.71 23.76 -20.08
N SER A 64 -16.71 23.47 -21.38
CA SER A 64 -17.48 24.23 -22.37
C SER A 64 -18.97 23.87 -22.40
N LYS A 65 -19.37 22.82 -21.66
CA LYS A 65 -20.73 22.26 -21.68
C LYS A 65 -21.41 22.26 -20.31
N VAL A 66 -20.90 23.05 -19.36
CA VAL A 66 -21.53 23.24 -18.05
C VAL A 66 -22.95 23.75 -18.24
N ALA A 67 -23.92 22.97 -17.78
CA ALA A 67 -25.34 23.26 -17.89
C ALA A 67 -25.95 23.76 -16.58
N GLN A 68 -25.43 23.32 -15.42
CA GLN A 68 -25.97 23.70 -14.11
C GLN A 68 -24.93 23.59 -12.99
N ALA A 69 -25.15 24.36 -11.93
CA ALA A 69 -24.49 24.22 -10.63
C ALA A 69 -25.54 23.99 -9.55
N LEU A 70 -25.42 22.90 -8.81
CA LEU A 70 -26.35 22.49 -7.76
C LEU A 70 -25.67 22.59 -6.39
N PHE A 71 -26.29 23.33 -5.48
CA PHE A 71 -25.92 23.38 -4.07
C PHE A 71 -26.86 22.53 -3.25
N PHE A 72 -26.32 21.63 -2.44
CA PHE A 72 -27.13 20.78 -1.58
C PHE A 72 -26.40 20.37 -0.31
N THR A 73 -27.16 20.07 0.73
CA THR A 73 -26.65 19.47 1.97
C THR A 73 -26.90 17.97 1.92
N LEU A 74 -26.12 17.20 2.69
CA LEU A 74 -26.48 15.81 2.95
C LEU A 74 -27.68 15.75 3.92
N LYS A 75 -28.03 14.54 4.36
CA LYS A 75 -29.12 14.33 5.32
C LYS A 75 -28.90 15.20 6.57
N VAL A 76 -29.84 16.11 6.81
CA VAL A 76 -29.93 16.92 8.03
C VAL A 76 -31.13 16.48 8.85
N THR A 77 -31.01 16.50 10.17
CA THR A 77 -32.08 16.11 11.10
C THR A 77 -32.86 17.30 11.64
N GLN A 78 -32.39 18.52 11.37
CA GLN A 78 -33.00 19.79 11.76
C GLN A 78 -32.96 20.76 10.57
N PRO A 79 -33.85 21.78 10.54
CA PRO A 79 -33.75 22.85 9.55
C PRO A 79 -32.37 23.53 9.62
N VAL A 80 -31.74 23.71 8.47
CA VAL A 80 -30.44 24.39 8.33
C VAL A 80 -30.56 25.53 7.32
N SER A 81 -29.70 26.52 7.43
CA SER A 81 -29.62 27.63 6.49
C SER A 81 -28.17 27.98 6.18
N PHE A 82 -27.90 28.30 4.92
CA PHE A 82 -26.62 28.81 4.46
C PHE A 82 -26.84 29.89 3.41
N ARG A 83 -25.84 30.75 3.24
CA ARG A 83 -25.82 31.79 2.21
C ARG A 83 -24.70 31.50 1.23
N ILE A 84 -25.02 31.50 -0.07
CA ILE A 84 -24.03 31.52 -1.14
C ILE A 84 -23.64 32.99 -1.34
N GLU A 85 -22.38 33.33 -1.08
CA GLU A 85 -21.88 34.70 -1.19
C GLU A 85 -21.36 35.00 -2.60
N SER A 86 -20.73 34.00 -3.24
CA SER A 86 -20.25 34.13 -4.62
C SER A 86 -20.17 32.76 -5.29
N VAL A 87 -20.23 32.78 -6.62
CA VAL A 87 -19.90 31.65 -7.50
C VAL A 87 -19.05 32.20 -8.64
N THR A 88 -17.85 31.67 -8.83
CA THR A 88 -16.90 32.17 -9.81
C THR A 88 -16.30 31.04 -10.65
N ALA A 89 -16.03 31.35 -11.92
CA ALA A 89 -15.07 30.58 -12.70
C ALA A 89 -13.68 30.87 -12.12
N ALA A 90 -13.04 29.85 -11.57
CA ALA A 90 -11.76 29.95 -10.88
C ALA A 90 -10.84 28.82 -11.32
N GLY A 91 -9.53 29.07 -11.23
CA GLY A 91 -8.48 28.14 -11.64
C GLY A 91 -7.98 28.36 -13.08
N PRO A 92 -6.72 27.99 -13.38
CA PRO A 92 -6.22 27.96 -14.75
C PRO A 92 -6.88 26.84 -15.57
N ALA A 93 -6.87 26.97 -16.89
CA ALA A 93 -7.32 25.90 -17.78
C ALA A 93 -6.51 24.62 -17.54
N GLY A 94 -7.19 23.49 -17.35
CA GLY A 94 -6.55 22.21 -17.05
C GLY A 94 -5.98 22.10 -15.63
N GLU A 95 -6.46 22.93 -14.68
CA GLU A 95 -6.10 22.78 -13.27
C GLU A 95 -6.28 21.33 -12.80
N LYS A 96 -5.27 20.83 -12.08
CA LYS A 96 -5.31 19.55 -11.38
C LYS A 96 -5.42 19.81 -9.88
N PRO A 97 -6.09 18.93 -9.11
CA PRO A 97 -6.09 19.03 -7.67
C PRO A 97 -4.68 19.18 -7.07
N PRO A 98 -4.53 19.92 -5.97
CA PRO A 98 -3.32 19.81 -5.16
C PRO A 98 -3.15 18.34 -4.76
N VAL A 99 -2.07 17.72 -5.22
CA VAL A 99 -1.77 16.35 -4.88
C VAL A 99 -1.31 16.36 -3.42
N ARG A 100 -2.10 15.74 -2.52
CA ARG A 100 -1.63 15.52 -1.14
C ARG A 100 -0.35 14.71 -1.25
N LEU A 101 0.75 15.23 -0.71
CA LEU A 101 2.07 14.59 -0.90
C LEU A 101 2.04 13.12 -0.47
N GLN A 102 1.35 12.79 0.61
CA GLN A 102 1.12 11.42 1.10
C GLN A 102 0.39 10.48 0.12
N ASP A 103 -0.34 11.01 -0.86
CA ASP A 103 -1.04 10.23 -1.90
C ASP A 103 -0.13 9.97 -3.11
N VAL A 104 1.01 10.67 -3.22
CA VAL A 104 2.02 10.40 -4.25
C VAL A 104 2.61 9.01 -4.02
N ARG A 105 2.65 8.20 -5.09
CA ARG A 105 3.27 6.88 -5.14
C ARG A 105 4.44 6.91 -6.11
N ILE A 106 5.62 6.58 -5.62
CA ILE A 106 6.85 6.52 -6.40
C ILE A 106 7.28 5.07 -6.52
N LYS A 107 7.31 4.54 -7.74
CA LYS A 107 7.93 3.26 -8.03
C LYS A 107 9.44 3.46 -8.16
N PRO A 108 10.28 2.74 -7.39
CA PRO A 108 11.73 2.85 -7.53
C PRO A 108 12.19 2.28 -8.89
N THR A 109 13.03 3.03 -9.61
CA THR A 109 13.64 2.58 -10.87
C THR A 109 14.55 1.38 -10.60
N ASP A 110 14.33 0.26 -11.32
CA ASP A 110 15.05 -1.01 -11.15
C ASP A 110 15.10 -1.53 -9.70
N GLY A 111 14.12 -1.12 -8.90
CA GLY A 111 14.00 -1.42 -7.48
C GLY A 111 14.90 -0.58 -6.57
N TYR A 112 15.77 0.29 -7.08
CA TYR A 112 16.70 1.06 -6.24
C TYR A 112 16.02 2.23 -5.54
N VAL A 113 16.14 2.23 -4.21
CA VAL A 113 15.74 3.32 -3.31
C VAL A 113 16.96 4.12 -2.86
N LEU A 114 18.10 3.44 -2.72
CA LEU A 114 19.44 4.01 -2.49
C LEU A 114 20.45 3.17 -3.27
N GLY A 115 21.49 3.79 -3.83
CA GLY A 115 22.43 3.16 -4.75
C GLY A 115 21.96 3.28 -6.21
N GLY A 116 22.42 2.41 -7.12
CA GLY A 116 21.88 2.32 -8.50
C GLY A 116 21.81 3.62 -9.32
N GLY A 117 22.55 4.68 -8.94
CA GLY A 117 22.51 5.99 -9.60
C GLY A 117 21.31 6.88 -9.24
N VAL A 118 20.48 6.52 -8.25
CA VAL A 118 19.35 7.37 -7.83
C VAL A 118 19.83 8.71 -7.28
N GLN A 119 19.03 9.77 -7.43
CA GLN A 119 19.35 11.09 -6.86
C GLN A 119 18.76 11.20 -5.46
N ILE A 120 19.57 11.65 -4.49
CA ILE A 120 19.16 11.76 -3.08
C ILE A 120 19.18 13.22 -2.63
N ASP A 121 18.04 13.69 -2.11
CA ASP A 121 17.91 14.96 -1.40
C ASP A 121 17.96 14.69 0.11
N ALA A 122 19.16 14.81 0.71
CA ALA A 122 19.39 14.47 2.11
C ALA A 122 18.44 15.22 3.07
N ALA A 123 18.13 16.49 2.78
CA ALA A 123 17.29 17.33 3.63
C ALA A 123 15.83 16.87 3.68
N LYS A 124 15.36 16.16 2.64
CA LYS A 124 13.99 15.61 2.58
C LYS A 124 13.91 14.14 2.94
N GLN A 125 14.98 13.40 2.65
CA GLN A 125 14.96 11.93 2.69
C GLN A 125 15.61 11.34 3.92
N VAL A 126 16.38 12.10 4.68
CA VAL A 126 17.14 11.56 5.80
C VAL A 126 16.70 12.23 7.09
N GLU A 127 16.27 11.42 8.04
CA GLU A 127 15.88 11.87 9.37
C GLU A 127 16.64 11.03 10.42
N ALA A 128 17.66 11.62 11.02
CA ALA A 128 18.42 11.01 12.11
C ALA A 128 17.82 11.41 13.47
N LYS A 129 17.75 10.46 14.40
CA LYS A 129 17.25 10.65 15.77
C LYS A 129 18.36 10.38 16.79
N ASP A 130 18.11 10.78 18.03
CA ASP A 130 18.95 10.43 19.19
C ASP A 130 20.42 10.89 19.12
N GLY A 131 20.70 11.92 18.31
CA GLY A 131 22.05 12.44 18.09
C GLY A 131 22.84 11.68 17.02
N ALA A 132 22.24 10.71 16.33
CA ALA A 132 22.83 10.14 15.13
C ALA A 132 23.01 11.23 14.05
N VAL A 133 24.05 11.06 13.23
CA VAL A 133 24.32 11.90 12.06
C VAL A 133 24.27 11.01 10.83
N ALA A 134 23.67 11.52 9.77
CA ALA A 134 23.51 10.81 8.52
C ALA A 134 23.89 11.72 7.35
N GLU A 135 24.83 11.27 6.52
CA GLU A 135 25.40 12.02 5.42
C GLU A 135 25.29 11.21 4.13
N VAL A 136 24.81 11.83 3.07
CA VAL A 136 24.85 11.24 1.73
C VAL A 136 26.29 11.35 1.24
N VAL A 137 26.88 10.21 0.91
CA VAL A 137 28.25 10.09 0.37
C VAL A 137 28.22 9.38 -0.97
N THR A 138 29.31 9.43 -1.73
CA THR A 138 29.43 8.70 -2.99
C THR A 138 30.29 7.47 -2.80
N LEU A 139 29.80 6.31 -3.27
CA LEU A 139 30.54 5.05 -3.30
C LEU A 139 30.75 4.63 -4.76
N GLY A 140 31.89 5.03 -5.34
CA GLY A 140 32.08 4.98 -6.79
C GLY A 140 31.22 6.05 -7.47
N ASP A 141 30.32 5.65 -8.37
CA ASP A 141 29.42 6.57 -9.10
C ASP A 141 27.97 6.56 -8.56
N ARG A 142 27.74 5.96 -7.40
CA ARG A 142 26.40 5.79 -6.81
C ARG A 142 26.32 6.41 -5.40
N PRO A 143 25.15 6.93 -4.99
CA PRO A 143 24.98 7.43 -3.63
C PRO A 143 24.98 6.27 -2.63
N ALA A 144 25.48 6.57 -1.44
CA ALA A 144 25.41 5.75 -0.25
C ALA A 144 25.09 6.66 0.95
N LEU A 145 24.75 6.05 2.09
CA LEU A 145 24.46 6.80 3.32
C LEU A 145 25.48 6.43 4.39
N ARG A 146 26.27 7.39 4.84
CA ARG A 146 27.17 7.23 6.00
C ARG A 146 26.43 7.66 7.25
N LEU A 147 26.33 6.75 8.20
CA LEU A 147 25.69 6.95 9.50
C LEU A 147 26.77 6.95 10.58
N THR A 148 26.73 7.94 11.45
CA THR A 148 27.62 8.05 12.62
C THR A 148 26.77 8.11 13.88
N TYR A 149 27.12 7.29 14.86
CA TYR A 149 26.38 7.14 16.10
C TYR A 149 27.24 7.54 17.29
N PRO A 150 26.78 8.46 18.15
CA PRO A 150 27.50 8.84 19.36
C PRO A 150 27.39 7.75 20.44
N ALA A 151 28.34 7.71 21.37
CA ALA A 151 28.34 6.77 22.50
C ALA A 151 27.33 7.11 23.63
N ASN A 152 26.37 8.01 23.38
CA ASN A 152 25.45 8.51 24.40
C ASN A 152 24.28 7.56 24.69
N LYS A 153 24.07 6.55 23.84
CA LYS A 153 23.06 5.49 23.94
C LYS A 153 23.60 4.22 23.30
N ASP A 154 23.02 3.09 23.71
CA ASP A 154 23.31 1.75 23.17
C ASP A 154 22.60 1.48 21.84
N SER A 155 21.67 2.35 21.42
CA SER A 155 20.93 2.24 20.18
C SER A 155 20.54 3.61 19.62
N HIS A 156 20.61 3.73 18.30
CA HIS A 156 20.17 4.92 17.56
C HIS A 156 19.29 4.57 16.37
N LEU A 157 18.56 5.57 15.90
CA LEU A 157 17.56 5.41 14.86
C LEU A 157 17.76 6.43 13.73
N VAL A 158 17.69 5.94 12.49
CA VAL A 158 17.69 6.75 11.27
C VAL A 158 16.57 6.28 10.37
N PHE A 159 15.81 7.23 9.81
CA PHE A 159 14.84 6.97 8.77
C PHE A 159 15.37 7.45 7.43
N PHE A 160 15.26 6.60 6.42
CA PHE A 160 15.42 6.97 5.03
C PHE A 160 14.04 6.97 4.36
N ARG A 161 13.65 8.09 3.75
CA ARG A 161 12.29 8.37 3.26
C ARG A 161 12.30 8.67 1.76
N PRO A 162 11.15 8.54 1.06
CA PRO A 162 11.00 9.08 -0.29
C PRO A 162 11.14 10.61 -0.26
N SER A 163 11.64 11.20 -1.36
CA SER A 163 11.76 12.65 -1.49
C SER A 163 10.41 13.37 -1.49
N VAL A 164 9.34 12.64 -1.85
CA VAL A 164 7.95 13.05 -1.73
C VAL A 164 7.05 11.83 -1.60
N GLY A 165 6.01 11.93 -0.76
CA GLY A 165 4.97 10.89 -0.67
C GLY A 165 5.44 9.55 -0.13
N ARG A 166 5.20 8.48 -0.90
CA ARG A 166 5.40 7.09 -0.49
C ARG A 166 6.01 6.28 -1.62
N TRP A 167 6.78 5.26 -1.29
CA TRP A 167 7.20 4.26 -2.26
C TRP A 167 6.08 3.26 -2.52
N ASP A 168 5.97 2.85 -3.79
CA ASP A 168 5.15 1.75 -4.24
C ASP A 168 6.07 0.56 -4.56
N PHE A 169 6.04 -0.44 -3.68
CA PHE A 169 6.76 -1.70 -3.79
C PHE A 169 5.84 -2.86 -4.20
N THR A 170 4.69 -2.61 -4.83
CA THR A 170 3.76 -3.68 -5.27
C THR A 170 4.39 -4.69 -6.25
N GLN A 171 5.51 -4.35 -6.87
CA GLN A 171 6.28 -5.22 -7.77
C GLN A 171 7.46 -5.91 -7.07
N ALA A 172 7.49 -5.92 -5.74
CA ALA A 172 8.53 -6.56 -4.94
C ALA A 172 7.90 -7.43 -3.85
N THR A 173 8.68 -8.39 -3.36
CA THR A 173 8.36 -9.26 -2.22
C THR A 173 9.28 -9.01 -1.03
N GLU A 174 10.39 -8.30 -1.25
CA GLU A 174 11.36 -7.94 -0.22
C GLU A 174 12.12 -6.65 -0.58
N VAL A 175 12.75 -6.06 0.42
CA VAL A 175 13.78 -5.02 0.26
C VAL A 175 15.07 -5.51 0.88
N ARG A 176 16.16 -5.42 0.11
CA ARG A 176 17.52 -5.77 0.57
C ARG A 176 18.31 -4.52 0.89
N VAL A 177 18.92 -4.49 2.07
CA VAL A 177 19.73 -3.37 2.54
C VAL A 177 21.15 -3.84 2.80
N LYS A 178 22.07 -3.40 1.95
CA LYS A 178 23.49 -3.75 2.09
C LYS A 178 24.18 -2.74 2.98
N VAL A 179 24.72 -3.20 4.11
CA VAL A 179 25.37 -2.38 5.12
C VAL A 179 26.80 -2.84 5.36
N LYS A 180 27.67 -1.91 5.78
CA LYS A 180 29.07 -2.17 6.12
C LYS A 180 29.45 -1.36 7.35
N ASN A 181 30.09 -1.99 8.34
CA ASN A 181 30.67 -1.23 9.44
C ASN A 181 31.94 -0.51 8.97
N VAL A 182 31.97 0.80 9.14
CA VAL A 182 33.12 1.67 8.79
C VAL A 182 33.73 2.35 10.02
N GLY A 183 33.20 2.07 11.22
CA GLY A 183 33.73 2.50 12.50
C GLY A 183 34.53 1.40 13.21
N ALA A 184 35.33 1.80 14.21
CA ALA A 184 36.13 0.85 14.99
C ALA A 184 35.28 -0.03 15.93
N THR A 185 34.17 0.51 16.45
CA THR A 185 33.26 -0.19 17.36
C THR A 185 32.40 -1.19 16.58
N PRO A 186 32.29 -2.46 17.04
CA PRO A 186 31.33 -3.41 16.50
C PRO A 186 29.88 -2.88 16.58
N ILE A 187 29.08 -3.15 15.56
CA ILE A 187 27.72 -2.62 15.43
C ILE A 187 26.76 -3.72 14.99
N MET A 188 25.58 -3.78 15.60
CA MET A 188 24.50 -4.70 15.24
C MET A 188 23.37 -3.92 14.56
N PRO A 189 23.39 -3.80 13.22
CA PRO A 189 22.33 -3.12 12.49
C PRO A 189 21.08 -4.00 12.39
N SER A 190 19.94 -3.34 12.28
CA SER A 190 18.66 -3.94 11.95
C SER A 190 17.82 -2.96 11.13
N VAL A 191 16.91 -3.50 10.30
CA VAL A 191 16.15 -2.73 9.34
C VAL A 191 14.68 -3.15 9.34
N GLN A 192 13.79 -2.18 9.23
CA GLN A 192 12.36 -2.41 9.04
C GLN A 192 11.84 -1.47 7.95
N LEU A 193 10.85 -1.90 7.17
CA LEU A 193 10.05 -0.98 6.36
C LEU A 193 8.81 -0.54 7.13
N THR A 194 8.43 0.72 6.98
CA THR A 194 7.21 1.27 7.59
C THR A 194 6.22 1.73 6.54
N SER A 195 4.94 1.71 6.90
CA SER A 195 3.81 2.27 6.16
C SER A 195 2.81 2.88 7.15
N ASP A 196 2.42 4.13 6.98
CA ASP A 196 1.52 4.87 7.89
C ASP A 196 2.08 5.02 9.32
N THR A 197 3.39 5.26 9.46
CA THR A 197 4.13 5.53 10.71
C THR A 197 4.12 4.41 11.78
N HIS A 198 3.07 3.59 11.86
CA HIS A 198 2.85 2.60 12.91
C HIS A 198 2.77 1.17 12.39
N ASN A 199 2.57 0.98 11.09
CA ASN A 199 2.60 -0.35 10.49
C ASN A 199 3.97 -0.57 9.86
N GLY A 200 4.47 -1.80 9.92
CA GLY A 200 5.76 -2.13 9.34
C GLY A 200 5.93 -3.63 9.19
N THR A 201 6.97 -4.00 8.44
CA THR A 201 7.38 -5.39 8.30
C THR A 201 7.91 -5.93 9.63
N GLU A 202 8.22 -7.22 9.69
CA GLU A 202 9.15 -7.69 10.71
C GLU A 202 10.51 -7.01 10.54
N THR A 203 11.26 -6.92 11.64
CA THR A 203 12.59 -6.30 11.63
C THR A 203 13.62 -7.32 11.18
N ALA A 204 14.33 -7.04 10.08
CA ALA A 204 15.48 -7.80 9.66
C ALA A 204 16.67 -7.48 10.57
N LEU A 205 17.28 -8.51 11.15
CA LEU A 205 18.41 -8.40 12.07
C LEU A 205 19.70 -8.82 11.37
N ALA A 206 20.82 -8.20 11.73
CA ALA A 206 22.13 -8.76 11.41
C ALA A 206 22.35 -10.09 12.16
N ASP A 207 23.14 -10.99 11.57
CA ASP A 207 23.35 -12.32 12.14
C ASP A 207 24.29 -12.25 13.35
N ALA A 208 25.19 -11.27 13.34
CA ALA A 208 26.14 -10.96 14.40
C ALA A 208 26.55 -9.48 14.33
N ALA A 209 27.20 -8.99 15.39
CA ALA A 209 27.78 -7.65 15.38
C ALA A 209 28.85 -7.56 14.28
N LEU A 210 28.68 -6.61 13.36
CA LEU A 210 29.63 -6.35 12.28
C LEU A 210 30.87 -5.70 12.85
N LYS A 211 32.03 -6.34 12.71
CA LYS A 211 33.35 -5.75 12.99
C LYS A 211 33.72 -4.72 11.93
N LEU A 212 34.71 -3.87 12.21
CA LEU A 212 35.24 -2.91 11.22
C LEU A 212 35.50 -3.59 9.87
N GLY A 213 34.93 -3.03 8.80
CA GLY A 213 35.07 -3.52 7.43
C GLY A 213 34.12 -4.67 7.06
N ALA A 214 33.47 -5.34 8.03
CA ALA A 214 32.50 -6.38 7.74
C ALA A 214 31.22 -5.78 7.13
N ALA A 215 30.65 -6.50 6.18
CA ALA A 215 29.42 -6.12 5.48
C ALA A 215 28.41 -7.26 5.53
N GLN A 216 27.13 -6.91 5.51
CA GLN A 216 26.00 -7.84 5.45
C GLN A 216 24.88 -7.25 4.60
N GLU A 217 24.14 -8.11 3.90
CA GLU A 217 22.89 -7.76 3.25
C GLU A 217 21.73 -8.21 4.13
N LEU A 218 20.95 -7.25 4.64
CA LEU A 218 19.77 -7.50 5.46
C LEU A 218 18.54 -7.61 4.54
N VAL A 219 17.78 -8.70 4.68
CA VAL A 219 16.60 -8.98 3.84
C VAL A 219 15.33 -8.67 4.62
N VAL A 220 14.64 -7.61 4.23
CA VAL A 220 13.35 -7.20 4.81
C VAL A 220 12.23 -7.78 3.96
N ARG A 221 11.63 -8.87 4.44
CA ARG A 221 10.54 -9.56 3.73
C ARG A 221 9.20 -8.86 3.97
N PHE A 222 8.33 -8.88 2.96
CA PHE A 222 6.95 -8.41 3.11
C PHE A 222 6.07 -9.49 3.72
N GLU A 223 6.41 -10.75 3.48
CA GLU A 223 5.81 -11.89 4.16
C GLU A 223 6.16 -11.87 5.67
N PRO A 224 5.16 -11.99 6.56
CA PRO A 224 5.41 -12.12 7.99
C PRO A 224 5.97 -13.52 8.32
N GLY A 225 6.85 -13.62 9.29
CA GLY A 225 7.35 -14.90 9.80
C GLY A 225 6.26 -15.75 10.43
N THR A 226 5.16 -15.14 10.90
CA THR A 226 3.93 -15.85 11.29
C THR A 226 2.78 -15.49 10.35
N ALA A 227 2.34 -16.46 9.55
CA ALA A 227 1.19 -16.30 8.66
C ALA A 227 -0.06 -15.84 9.43
N TRP A 228 -0.88 -15.00 8.80
CA TRP A 228 -2.14 -14.50 9.37
C TRP A 228 -3.06 -15.65 9.76
N ARG A 229 -3.69 -15.54 10.93
CA ARG A 229 -4.71 -16.48 11.40
C ARG A 229 -6.01 -15.76 11.64
N GLY A 230 -7.09 -16.34 11.15
CA GLY A 230 -8.43 -15.90 11.51
C GLY A 230 -8.67 -16.09 13.01
N PRO A 231 -9.57 -15.30 13.59
CA PRO A 231 -9.93 -15.45 15.00
C PRO A 231 -10.40 -16.88 15.33
N SER A 232 -9.95 -17.42 16.46
CA SER A 232 -10.24 -18.78 16.92
C SER A 232 -11.65 -18.98 17.50
N THR A 233 -12.44 -17.92 17.64
CA THR A 233 -13.82 -17.96 18.17
C THR A 233 -14.82 -17.43 17.18
N GLU A 234 -16.05 -17.95 17.23
CA GLU A 234 -17.16 -17.53 16.39
C GLU A 234 -17.33 -16.00 16.41
N VAL A 235 -17.21 -15.41 15.23
CA VAL A 235 -17.10 -13.97 15.09
C VAL A 235 -18.48 -13.37 14.90
N THR A 236 -19.06 -12.80 15.96
CA THR A 236 -20.32 -12.04 15.87
C THR A 236 -20.16 -10.67 15.20
N LYS A 237 -18.91 -10.26 14.92
CA LYS A 237 -18.57 -8.99 14.26
C LYS A 237 -18.11 -9.22 12.83
N THR A 238 -18.63 -8.42 11.91
CA THR A 238 -18.32 -8.49 10.47
C THR A 238 -16.87 -8.15 10.10
N ASN A 239 -16.05 -7.62 11.03
CA ASN A 239 -14.66 -7.19 10.79
C ASN A 239 -13.76 -7.37 12.02
N THR A 240 -13.59 -8.59 12.53
CA THR A 240 -12.48 -8.84 13.45
C THR A 240 -11.20 -8.97 12.67
N GLY A 241 -10.15 -8.27 13.10
CA GLY A 241 -8.79 -8.57 12.63
C GLY A 241 -8.41 -10.03 12.91
N GLY A 242 -7.23 -10.42 12.42
CA GLY A 242 -6.66 -11.74 12.75
C GLY A 242 -6.24 -11.87 14.21
N GLU A 243 -5.79 -13.06 14.58
CA GLU A 243 -5.16 -13.29 15.88
C GLU A 243 -3.95 -12.37 16.07
N LYS A 244 -3.80 -11.81 17.27
CA LYS A 244 -2.70 -10.91 17.60
C LYS A 244 -1.36 -11.60 17.38
N GLY A 245 -0.45 -10.92 16.69
CA GLY A 245 0.90 -11.45 16.39
C GLY A 245 0.97 -12.33 15.15
N THR A 246 -0.12 -12.42 14.37
CA THR A 246 -0.15 -13.10 13.09
C THR A 246 -0.32 -12.09 11.95
N GLY A 247 0.22 -12.40 10.78
CA GLY A 247 0.14 -11.53 9.61
C GLY A 247 1.06 -10.32 9.71
N THR A 248 0.87 -9.37 8.80
CA THR A 248 1.54 -8.07 8.82
C THR A 248 0.54 -6.96 8.54
N HIS A 249 0.78 -5.78 9.10
CA HIS A 249 0.04 -4.56 8.74
C HIS A 249 0.78 -3.71 7.71
N PHE A 250 1.98 -4.15 7.28
CA PHE A 250 2.73 -3.48 6.24
C PHE A 250 1.95 -3.47 4.93
N ALA A 251 1.92 -2.31 4.28
CA ALA A 251 1.31 -2.15 2.98
C ALA A 251 2.37 -1.67 1.98
N SER A 252 2.73 -2.56 1.05
CA SER A 252 3.82 -2.34 0.09
C SER A 252 3.52 -1.24 -0.93
N ASP A 253 2.25 -0.96 -1.21
CA ASP A 253 1.82 0.15 -2.07
C ASP A 253 2.01 1.52 -1.43
N LYS A 254 2.36 1.61 -0.14
CA LYS A 254 2.39 2.87 0.61
C LYS A 254 3.48 2.91 1.67
N ALA A 255 4.66 2.37 1.36
CA ALA A 255 5.82 2.42 2.23
C ALA A 255 6.34 3.85 2.40
N ASP A 256 6.62 4.28 3.64
CA ASP A 256 6.96 5.67 3.98
C ASP A 256 8.38 5.86 4.53
N ALA A 257 9.04 4.78 4.97
CA ALA A 257 10.45 4.82 5.33
C ALA A 257 11.12 3.43 5.34
N VAL A 258 12.43 3.45 5.17
CA VAL A 258 13.35 2.41 5.64
C VAL A 258 13.88 2.88 6.99
N ARG A 259 13.51 2.16 8.04
CA ARG A 259 13.91 2.42 9.41
C ARG A 259 15.15 1.61 9.74
N ILE A 260 16.26 2.28 10.02
CA ILE A 260 17.56 1.68 10.32
C ILE A 260 17.85 1.89 11.80
N ILE A 261 18.01 0.81 12.54
CA ILE A 261 18.34 0.81 13.96
C ILE A 261 19.71 0.17 14.12
N ALA A 262 20.60 0.82 14.86
CA ALA A 262 21.94 0.33 15.11
C ALA A 262 22.21 0.24 16.61
N ARG A 263 22.51 -0.97 17.11
CA ARG A 263 22.98 -1.18 18.48
C ARG A 263 24.50 -1.25 18.53
N HIS A 264 25.11 -0.63 19.54
CA HIS A 264 26.57 -0.53 19.70
C HIS A 264 26.95 -0.13 21.14
N ASP A 265 28.19 -0.39 21.53
CA ASP A 265 28.71 -0.13 22.90
C ASP A 265 29.65 1.08 22.97
N GLY A 266 29.56 2.00 22.00
CA GLY A 266 30.47 3.13 21.87
C GLY A 266 30.35 3.80 20.51
N GLN A 267 31.12 4.85 20.26
CA GLN A 267 30.99 5.59 18.99
C GLN A 267 31.17 4.64 17.78
N ALA A 268 30.16 4.57 16.93
CA ALA A 268 30.09 3.62 15.82
C ALA A 268 29.77 4.33 14.50
N ALA A 269 30.07 3.67 13.38
CA ALA A 269 29.72 4.19 12.06
C ALA A 269 29.33 3.08 11.09
N LEU A 270 28.25 3.28 10.36
CA LEU A 270 27.69 2.33 9.41
C LEU A 270 27.56 2.98 8.03
N LEU A 271 27.99 2.30 6.99
CA LEU A 271 27.75 2.69 5.60
C LEU A 271 26.61 1.83 5.04
N VAL A 272 25.54 2.46 4.59
CA VAL A 272 24.46 1.82 3.83
C VAL A 272 24.80 1.98 2.35
N GLU A 273 25.24 0.89 1.72
CA GLU A 273 25.73 0.89 0.34
C GLU A 273 24.59 0.89 -0.70
N SER A 274 23.46 0.24 -0.37
CA SER A 274 22.28 0.18 -1.24
C SER A 274 21.03 -0.26 -0.50
N ILE A 275 19.88 0.20 -0.99
CA ILE A 275 18.55 -0.27 -0.61
C ILE A 275 17.83 -0.61 -1.92
N ARG A 276 17.45 -1.88 -2.09
CA ARG A 276 16.85 -2.37 -3.34
C ARG A 276 15.62 -3.24 -3.07
N ALA A 277 14.48 -2.86 -3.63
CA ALA A 277 13.27 -3.67 -3.70
C ALA A 277 13.41 -4.74 -4.79
N LEU A 278 13.05 -5.99 -4.48
CA LEU A 278 13.17 -7.13 -5.39
C LEU A 278 11.92 -8.02 -5.31
N ALA A 279 11.51 -8.57 -6.44
CA ALA A 279 10.61 -9.72 -6.50
C ALA A 279 11.45 -10.99 -6.52
N THR A 280 11.74 -11.55 -5.34
CA THR A 280 12.40 -12.85 -5.25
C THR A 280 11.35 -13.93 -5.55
N PRO A 281 11.56 -14.79 -6.57
CA PRO A 281 10.65 -15.88 -6.86
C PRO A 281 10.47 -16.76 -5.61
N ALA A 282 9.22 -17.13 -5.32
CA ALA A 282 8.94 -18.04 -4.22
C ALA A 282 9.68 -19.36 -4.47
N GLN A 283 10.41 -19.85 -3.46
CA GLN A 283 10.92 -21.21 -3.49
C GLN A 283 9.74 -22.14 -3.28
N THR A 284 9.26 -22.74 -4.37
CA THR A 284 8.21 -23.74 -4.30
C THR A 284 8.80 -25.04 -3.80
N THR A 285 8.10 -25.72 -2.90
CA THR A 285 8.44 -27.11 -2.56
C THR A 285 8.16 -28.01 -3.77
N GLU A 286 8.93 -29.08 -3.93
CA GLU A 286 8.73 -30.02 -5.05
C GLU A 286 7.32 -30.62 -5.11
N TRP A 287 6.69 -30.77 -3.94
CA TRP A 287 5.34 -31.30 -3.84
C TRP A 287 4.24 -30.26 -4.15
N LEU A 288 4.55 -28.98 -4.31
CA LEU A 288 3.53 -27.98 -4.65
C LEU A 288 2.89 -28.35 -6.00
N GLY A 289 1.56 -28.46 -6.02
CA GLY A 289 0.82 -28.99 -7.17
C GLY A 289 0.81 -30.52 -7.28
N GLN A 290 1.50 -31.25 -6.41
CA GLN A 290 1.43 -32.70 -6.31
C GLN A 290 0.57 -33.11 -5.11
N ARG A 291 0.34 -34.42 -4.96
CA ARG A 291 -0.28 -34.96 -3.76
C ARG A 291 0.59 -34.59 -2.54
N PRO A 292 0.01 -34.07 -1.44
CA PRO A 292 0.78 -33.74 -0.24
C PRO A 292 1.58 -34.96 0.28
N PRO A 293 2.85 -34.78 0.69
CA PRO A 293 3.74 -35.87 1.09
C PRO A 293 3.53 -36.28 2.56
N VAL A 294 2.27 -36.31 3.01
CA VAL A 294 1.88 -36.70 4.37
C VAL A 294 0.82 -37.78 4.31
N ASP A 295 0.88 -38.71 5.26
CA ASP A 295 -0.05 -39.83 5.34
C ASP A 295 -1.51 -39.35 5.38
N GLY A 296 -2.35 -40.01 4.60
CA GLY A 296 -3.77 -39.69 4.48
C GLY A 296 -4.39 -40.17 3.17
N GLU A 297 -5.70 -40.38 3.21
CA GLU A 297 -6.51 -40.59 2.02
C GLU A 297 -6.78 -39.22 1.38
N TRP A 298 -5.93 -38.87 0.42
CA TRP A 298 -6.02 -37.62 -0.34
C TRP A 298 -6.73 -37.86 -1.67
N THR A 299 -7.71 -37.03 -1.98
CA THR A 299 -8.37 -36.99 -3.28
C THR A 299 -8.17 -35.62 -3.90
N MET A 300 -7.77 -35.57 -5.17
CA MET A 300 -7.73 -34.32 -5.92
C MET A 300 -9.16 -33.88 -6.24
N THR A 301 -9.61 -32.79 -5.61
CA THR A 301 -10.98 -32.27 -5.75
C THR A 301 -11.08 -31.18 -6.81
N PHE A 302 -9.94 -30.57 -7.19
CA PHE A 302 -9.89 -29.57 -8.24
C PHE A 302 -8.55 -29.67 -9.01
N ASN A 303 -8.61 -29.55 -10.33
CA ASN A 303 -7.43 -29.39 -11.17
C ASN A 303 -7.74 -28.51 -12.40
N ASP A 304 -6.93 -27.48 -12.60
CA ASP A 304 -6.87 -26.70 -13.83
C ASP A 304 -5.43 -26.30 -14.13
N GLU A 305 -4.90 -26.70 -15.28
CA GLU A 305 -3.55 -26.37 -15.74
C GLU A 305 -3.50 -25.06 -16.54
N PHE A 306 -4.64 -24.37 -16.69
CA PHE A 306 -4.75 -23.14 -17.50
C PHE A 306 -4.20 -23.27 -18.94
N ASP A 307 -4.12 -24.51 -19.45
CA ASP A 307 -3.75 -24.80 -20.83
C ASP A 307 -4.82 -24.24 -21.78
N GLY A 308 -4.56 -23.05 -22.33
CA GLY A 308 -5.46 -22.36 -23.25
C GLY A 308 -5.35 -20.83 -23.18
N ASN A 309 -6.06 -20.15 -24.08
CA ASN A 309 -6.11 -18.68 -24.13
C ASN A 309 -7.40 -18.10 -23.52
N THR A 310 -8.20 -18.91 -22.82
CA THR A 310 -9.48 -18.52 -22.22
C THR A 310 -9.70 -19.16 -20.86
N ILE A 311 -10.29 -18.42 -19.92
CA ILE A 311 -10.68 -18.93 -18.60
C ILE A 311 -11.93 -19.83 -18.73
N LYS A 312 -11.89 -21.02 -18.12
CA LYS A 312 -13.03 -21.95 -18.00
C LYS A 312 -14.07 -21.41 -17.01
N ARG A 313 -15.05 -20.65 -17.50
CA ARG A 313 -16.04 -19.94 -16.67
C ARG A 313 -16.96 -20.86 -15.85
N GLU A 314 -17.05 -22.13 -16.20
CA GLU A 314 -17.73 -23.16 -15.40
C GLU A 314 -16.96 -23.56 -14.13
N ARG A 315 -15.65 -23.24 -14.07
CA ARG A 315 -14.78 -23.50 -12.91
C ARG A 315 -14.43 -22.22 -12.16
N TRP A 316 -14.31 -21.12 -12.88
CA TRP A 316 -13.82 -19.85 -12.36
C TRP A 316 -14.88 -18.76 -12.47
N ASN A 317 -15.24 -18.17 -11.34
CA ASN A 317 -16.08 -16.98 -11.32
C ASN A 317 -15.19 -15.73 -11.33
N ILE A 318 -15.22 -15.00 -12.45
CA ILE A 318 -14.48 -13.74 -12.65
C ILE A 318 -15.37 -12.50 -12.40
N TYR A 319 -16.61 -12.69 -11.96
CA TYR A 319 -17.61 -11.63 -11.83
C TYR A 319 -17.88 -11.19 -10.39
N THR A 320 -17.13 -11.71 -9.41
CA THR A 320 -17.14 -11.17 -8.04
C THR A 320 -16.26 -9.91 -7.97
N GLU A 321 -16.30 -9.18 -6.86
CA GLU A 321 -15.50 -7.97 -6.62
C GLU A 321 -13.99 -8.27 -6.49
N ASN A 322 -13.39 -8.83 -7.54
CA ASN A 322 -11.95 -8.85 -7.69
C ASN A 322 -11.59 -7.54 -8.39
N TYR A 323 -10.76 -6.72 -7.75
CA TYR A 323 -10.26 -5.46 -8.31
C TYR A 323 -9.29 -5.74 -9.48
N ASP A 324 -9.78 -6.30 -10.58
CA ASP A 324 -9.02 -6.76 -11.76
C ASP A 324 -8.22 -5.63 -12.43
N ALA A 325 -8.58 -4.37 -12.21
CA ALA A 325 -7.86 -3.22 -12.75
C ALA A 325 -6.43 -3.06 -12.19
N GLN A 326 -6.00 -3.89 -11.23
CA GLN A 326 -4.70 -3.80 -10.56
C GLN A 326 -3.77 -5.00 -10.79
N LEU A 327 -4.24 -6.08 -11.41
CA LEU A 327 -3.34 -7.17 -11.79
C LEU A 327 -2.47 -6.73 -12.97
N PRO A 328 -1.16 -7.04 -12.97
CA PRO A 328 -0.31 -6.81 -14.14
C PRO A 328 -0.92 -7.49 -15.37
N ALA A 329 -0.77 -6.88 -16.54
CA ALA A 329 -1.23 -7.47 -17.81
C ALA A 329 -0.64 -8.88 -18.06
N ASP A 330 0.46 -9.20 -17.39
CA ASP A 330 1.24 -10.43 -17.58
C ASP A 330 1.14 -11.41 -16.40
N PHE A 331 0.08 -11.36 -15.58
CA PHE A 331 -0.13 -12.35 -14.53
C PHE A 331 -0.46 -13.73 -15.13
N VAL A 332 0.53 -14.63 -15.15
CA VAL A 332 0.39 -16.01 -15.67
C VAL A 332 0.17 -16.97 -14.51
N ILE A 333 -1.00 -17.61 -14.47
CA ILE A 333 -1.26 -18.74 -13.58
C ILE A 333 -0.83 -20.01 -14.32
N GLY A 334 0.11 -20.75 -13.75
CA GLY A 334 0.55 -22.03 -14.31
C GLY A 334 -0.47 -23.15 -14.08
N TYR A 335 -0.92 -23.35 -12.84
CA TYR A 335 -1.94 -24.34 -12.50
C TYR A 335 -2.61 -24.00 -11.17
N VAL A 336 -3.79 -24.58 -10.92
CA VAL A 336 -4.40 -24.68 -9.59
C VAL A 336 -4.84 -26.12 -9.37
N ARG A 337 -4.31 -26.72 -8.30
CA ARG A 337 -4.62 -28.09 -7.87
C ARG A 337 -5.01 -28.07 -6.40
N ILE A 338 -6.15 -28.67 -6.05
CA ILE A 338 -6.63 -28.78 -4.67
C ILE A 338 -6.73 -30.26 -4.33
N TRP A 339 -6.09 -30.63 -3.22
CA TRP A 339 -6.15 -31.95 -2.62
C TRP A 339 -6.90 -31.85 -1.29
N GLN A 340 -7.96 -32.64 -1.14
CA GLN A 340 -8.75 -32.73 0.08
C GLN A 340 -8.44 -34.04 0.80
N ARG A 341 -8.19 -33.97 2.11
CA ARG A 341 -8.20 -35.15 2.98
C ARG A 341 -9.61 -35.64 3.18
N LYS A 342 -9.85 -36.92 2.92
CA LYS A 342 -11.19 -37.52 3.04
C LYS A 342 -11.75 -37.44 4.45
N ASP A 343 -10.89 -37.57 5.46
CA ASP A 343 -11.28 -37.48 6.88
C ASP A 343 -11.59 -36.04 7.34
N LEU A 344 -11.19 -35.04 6.56
CA LEU A 344 -11.48 -33.62 6.81
C LEU A 344 -12.54 -33.05 5.86
N ALA A 345 -13.01 -33.83 4.89
CA ALA A 345 -14.04 -33.40 3.95
C ALA A 345 -15.41 -33.45 4.63
N SER A 346 -16.12 -32.32 4.67
CA SER A 346 -17.53 -32.30 5.03
C SER A 346 -18.41 -32.54 3.79
N ALA A 347 -19.69 -32.82 4.01
CA ALA A 347 -20.68 -32.90 2.92
C ALA A 347 -20.85 -31.56 2.16
N LEU A 348 -20.31 -30.46 2.70
CA LEU A 348 -20.39 -29.12 2.11
C LEU A 348 -19.15 -28.74 1.29
N ASP A 349 -18.02 -29.43 1.46
CA ASP A 349 -16.71 -29.07 0.87
C ASP A 349 -16.52 -29.52 -0.59
N GLY A 350 -17.60 -29.92 -1.24
CA GLY A 350 -17.63 -30.30 -2.64
C GLY A 350 -18.72 -31.32 -2.90
N SER A 351 -19.56 -31.06 -3.88
CA SER A 351 -20.42 -32.10 -4.45
C SER A 351 -19.50 -33.18 -5.02
N ILE A 352 -19.56 -34.38 -4.44
CA ILE A 352 -19.13 -35.59 -5.14
C ILE A 352 -19.96 -35.59 -6.43
N PRO A 353 -19.37 -35.42 -7.63
CA PRO A 353 -20.16 -35.60 -8.85
C PRO A 353 -20.79 -36.98 -8.77
N PRO A 354 -22.11 -37.11 -8.98
CA PRO A 354 -22.77 -38.39 -8.83
C PRO A 354 -22.05 -39.43 -9.68
N PRO A 355 -21.92 -40.69 -9.20
CA PRO A 355 -21.27 -41.74 -9.98
C PRO A 355 -21.87 -41.72 -11.39
N ARG A 356 -21.00 -41.69 -12.41
CA ARG A 356 -21.44 -41.77 -13.81
C ARG A 356 -22.35 -42.99 -13.91
N ALA A 357 -23.65 -42.75 -14.09
CA ALA A 357 -24.57 -43.82 -14.41
C ALA A 357 -24.06 -44.43 -15.72
N ASP A 358 -23.60 -45.68 -15.65
CA ASP A 358 -23.30 -46.47 -16.83
C ASP A 358 -24.53 -46.41 -17.74
N ARG A 359 -24.41 -45.73 -18.88
CA ARG A 359 -25.46 -45.78 -19.89
C ARG A 359 -25.48 -47.21 -20.41
N PRO A 360 -26.61 -47.94 -20.33
CA PRO A 360 -26.72 -49.20 -21.05
C PRO A 360 -26.56 -48.90 -22.55
N ARG A 361 -25.80 -49.77 -23.23
CA ARG A 361 -25.48 -49.69 -24.66
C ARG A 361 -26.71 -49.75 -25.53
#